data_AF-A0A392QIC3-F1
#
_entry.id   AF-A0A392QIC3-F1
#
_cell.length_a   1.000
_cell.length_b   1.000
_cell.length_c   1.000
_cell.angle_alpha   90.00
_cell.angle_beta   90.00
_cell.angle_gamma   90.00
#
_symmetry.space_group_name_H-M   'P 1'
#
loop_
_entity.id
_entity.type
_entity.pdbx_description
1 polymer ?
#
loop_
_entity_poly.entity_id
_entity_poly.type
_entity_poly.pdbx_seq_one_letter_code
_entity_poly.pdbx_strand_id
1 'polypeptide(L)'
;MQAWAAYEANDLLRIVDPVLNTNYSAEEAIKFLKVGLLCVQETAKLRPRMSEVVEILTTNNIDMKDVHISKPGFVADLRNIRIKQHMTTDSPQGSSSSGTSFASSIWSVKNLAR
;
A
#
# COMPACT_ATOMS: atom_id res chain seq x y z
N MET A 1 -4.91 2.71 -13.76
CA MET A 1 -4.77 1.60 -12.80
C MET A 1 -5.92 0.63 -13.07
N GLN A 2 -5.65 -0.63 -13.45
CA GLN A 2 -6.67 -1.61 -13.83
C GLN A 2 -7.64 -1.94 -12.68
N ALA A 3 -7.12 -2.05 -11.46
CA ALA A 3 -7.93 -2.36 -10.28
C ALA A 3 -8.93 -1.25 -9.94
N TRP A 4 -8.54 0.02 -10.07
CA TRP A 4 -9.43 1.16 -9.85
C TRP A 4 -10.58 1.19 -10.86
N ALA A 5 -10.29 0.96 -12.15
CA ALA A 5 -11.33 0.90 -13.17
C ALA A 5 -12.32 -0.25 -12.93
N ALA A 6 -11.83 -1.40 -12.45
CA ALA A 6 -12.67 -2.52 -12.05
C ALA A 6 -13.56 -2.19 -10.84
N TYR A 7 -13.02 -1.44 -9.87
CA TYR A 7 -13.79 -0.95 -8.72
C TYR A 7 -14.90 0.02 -9.15
N GLU A 8 -14.59 1.02 -9.99
CA GLU A 8 -15.57 1.99 -10.51
C GLU A 8 -16.67 1.32 -11.35
N ALA A 9 -16.33 0.25 -12.08
CA ALA A 9 -17.28 -0.53 -12.86
C ALA A 9 -18.08 -1.56 -12.03
N ASN A 10 -17.81 -1.66 -10.71
CA ASN A 10 -18.37 -2.69 -9.84
C ASN A 10 -18.11 -4.13 -10.35
N ASP A 11 -16.97 -4.35 -11.00
CA ASP A 11 -16.53 -5.60 -11.61
C ASP A 11 -15.14 -6.00 -11.10
N LEU A 12 -15.00 -6.10 -9.77
CA LEU A 12 -13.75 -6.47 -9.11
C LEU A 12 -13.33 -7.92 -9.39
N LEU A 13 -14.26 -8.81 -9.74
CA LEU A 13 -13.93 -10.21 -9.99
C LEU A 13 -13.10 -10.40 -11.27
N ARG A 14 -13.23 -9.50 -12.25
CA ARG A 14 -12.44 -9.49 -13.50
C ARG A 14 -10.92 -9.39 -13.29
N ILE A 15 -10.47 -8.90 -12.13
CA ILE A 15 -9.03 -8.74 -11.84
C ILE A 15 -8.48 -9.86 -10.94
N VAL A 16 -9.30 -10.82 -10.55
CA VAL A 16 -8.85 -11.99 -9.77
C VAL A 16 -7.93 -12.84 -10.63
N ASP A 17 -6.87 -13.39 -10.03
CA ASP A 17 -5.88 -14.20 -10.73
C ASP A 17 -6.54 -15.43 -11.39
N PRO A 18 -6.44 -15.59 -12.72
CA PRO A 18 -6.98 -16.76 -13.43
C PRO A 18 -6.45 -18.10 -12.92
N VAL A 19 -5.25 -18.14 -12.34
CA VAL A 19 -4.64 -19.36 -11.77
C VAL A 19 -5.51 -19.95 -10.65
N LEU A 20 -6.29 -19.12 -9.96
CA LEU A 20 -7.20 -19.60 -8.91
C LEU A 20 -8.36 -20.41 -9.49
N ASN A 21 -8.67 -20.28 -10.79
CA ASN A 21 -9.66 -21.10 -11.52
C ASN A 21 -10.95 -21.35 -10.72
N THR A 22 -11.54 -20.28 -10.16
CA THR A 22 -12.76 -20.28 -9.31
C THR A 22 -12.66 -20.97 -7.94
N ASN A 23 -11.47 -21.38 -7.50
CA ASN A 23 -11.22 -21.91 -6.15
C ASN A 23 -11.11 -20.77 -5.11
N TYR A 24 -12.13 -19.91 -5.06
CA TYR A 24 -12.23 -18.81 -4.10
C TYR A 24 -13.70 -18.40 -3.92
N SER A 25 -14.07 -17.90 -2.74
CA SER A 25 -15.36 -17.22 -2.55
C SER A 25 -15.33 -15.86 -3.23
N ALA A 26 -16.35 -15.57 -4.03
CA ALA A 26 -16.49 -14.28 -4.70
C ALA A 26 -16.58 -13.13 -3.69
N GLU A 27 -17.28 -13.35 -2.58
CA GLU A 27 -17.46 -12.40 -1.49
C GLU A 27 -16.12 -12.09 -0.81
N GLU A 28 -15.34 -13.12 -0.51
CA GLU A 28 -13.99 -12.96 0.04
C GLU A 28 -13.09 -12.22 -0.94
N ALA A 29 -13.05 -12.60 -2.21
CA ALA A 29 -12.22 -11.93 -3.21
C ALA A 29 -12.56 -10.44 -3.34
N ILE A 30 -13.84 -10.09 -3.41
CA ILE A 30 -14.30 -8.70 -3.44
C ILE A 30 -13.84 -7.96 -2.17
N LYS A 31 -13.95 -8.60 -1.00
CA LYS A 31 -13.51 -8.05 0.27
C LYS A 31 -12.01 -7.77 0.29
N PHE A 32 -11.18 -8.74 -0.09
CA PHE A 32 -9.73 -8.59 -0.18
C PHE A 32 -9.34 -7.45 -1.13
N LEU A 33 -9.98 -7.35 -2.29
CA LEU A 33 -9.71 -6.30 -3.26
C LEU A 33 -10.09 -4.91 -2.73
N LYS A 34 -11.24 -4.78 -2.07
CA LYS A 34 -11.66 -3.52 -1.43
C LYS A 34 -10.71 -3.09 -0.31
N VAL A 35 -10.27 -4.02 0.55
CA VAL A 35 -9.27 -3.75 1.59
C VAL A 35 -7.95 -3.31 0.96
N GLY A 36 -7.51 -3.97 -0.11
CA GLY A 36 -6.32 -3.58 -0.87
C GLY A 36 -6.40 -2.14 -1.37
N LEU A 37 -7.56 -1.71 -1.89
CA LEU A 37 -7.80 -0.34 -2.34
C LEU A 37 -7.79 0.69 -1.19
N LEU A 38 -8.27 0.32 0.00
CA LEU A 38 -8.19 1.17 1.21
C LEU A 38 -6.75 1.37 1.68
N CYS A 39 -5.91 0.35 1.56
CA CYS A 39 -4.50 0.45 1.96
C CYS A 39 -3.68 1.43 1.08
N VAL A 40 -4.12 1.68 -0.16
CA VAL A 40 -3.41 2.51 -1.14
C VAL A 40 -4.06 3.87 -1.40
N GLN A 41 -4.95 4.31 -0.51
CA GLN A 41 -5.58 5.63 -0.58
C GLN A 41 -4.54 6.75 -0.71
N GLU A 42 -4.83 7.74 -1.55
CA GLU A 42 -3.96 8.91 -1.74
C GLU A 42 -3.75 9.64 -0.41
N THR A 43 -4.82 9.90 0.32
CA THR A 43 -4.77 10.50 1.66
C THR A 43 -4.35 9.45 2.69
N ALA A 44 -3.14 9.62 3.27
CA ALA A 44 -2.58 8.68 4.23
C ALA A 44 -3.47 8.45 5.47
N LYS A 45 -4.23 9.46 5.91
CA LYS A 45 -5.15 9.35 7.05
C LYS A 45 -6.36 8.44 6.80
N LEU A 46 -6.68 8.13 5.54
CA LEU A 46 -7.77 7.23 5.17
C LEU A 46 -7.32 5.77 5.08
N ARG A 47 -6.02 5.50 5.24
CA ARG A 47 -5.49 4.13 5.21
C ARG A 47 -5.79 3.44 6.54
N PRO A 48 -6.35 2.22 6.54
CA PRO A 48 -6.67 1.50 7.76
C PRO A 48 -5.40 1.12 8.53
N ARG A 49 -5.53 0.96 9.84
CA ARG A 49 -4.43 0.39 10.65
C ARG A 49 -4.27 -1.10 10.33
N MET A 50 -3.07 -1.64 10.50
CA MET A 50 -2.84 -3.08 10.28
C MET A 50 -3.73 -3.98 11.15
N SER A 51 -4.04 -3.57 12.39
CA SER A 51 -4.97 -4.30 13.25
C SER A 51 -6.38 -4.37 12.66
N GLU A 52 -6.85 -3.26 12.09
CA GLU A 52 -8.15 -3.14 11.44
C GLU A 52 -8.18 -3.96 10.14
N VAL A 53 -7.10 -3.93 9.35
CA VAL A 53 -6.96 -4.79 8.16
C VAL A 53 -7.10 -6.26 8.53
N VAL A 54 -6.38 -6.72 9.57
CA VAL A 54 -6.45 -8.11 10.03
C VAL A 54 -7.85 -8.43 10.53
N GLU A 55 -8.45 -7.57 11.35
CA GLU A 55 -9.81 -7.74 11.86
C GLU A 55 -10.84 -7.87 10.74
N ILE A 56 -10.77 -6.98 9.72
CA ILE A 56 -11.65 -7.04 8.55
C ILE A 56 -11.46 -8.37 7.83
N LEU A 57 -10.22 -8.79 7.56
CA LEU A 57 -9.96 -9.99 6.77
C LEU A 57 -10.30 -11.29 7.51
N THR A 58 -10.17 -11.35 8.83
CA THR A 58 -10.45 -12.57 9.61
C THR A 58 -11.92 -12.68 10.03
N THR A 59 -12.65 -11.58 10.10
CA THR A 59 -14.04 -11.57 10.58
C THR A 59 -15.03 -11.62 9.43
N ASN A 60 -15.83 -12.68 9.34
CA ASN A 60 -16.81 -12.86 8.26
C ASN A 60 -18.00 -11.88 8.31
N ASN A 61 -18.27 -11.25 9.45
CA ASN A 61 -19.45 -10.39 9.65
C ASN A 61 -19.24 -8.91 9.26
N ILE A 62 -18.04 -8.53 8.81
CA ILE A 62 -17.74 -7.14 8.43
C ILE A 62 -18.11 -6.94 6.96
N ASP A 63 -19.22 -6.23 6.74
CA ASP A 63 -19.68 -5.85 5.41
C ASP A 63 -18.91 -4.63 4.89
N MET A 64 -18.42 -4.70 3.65
CA MET A 64 -17.70 -3.62 2.97
C MET A 64 -18.57 -2.79 2.03
N LYS A 65 -19.90 -2.80 2.20
CA LYS A 65 -20.83 -1.99 1.41
C LYS A 65 -20.73 -0.49 1.73
N ASP A 66 -20.58 -0.14 3.00
CA ASP A 66 -20.62 1.26 3.46
C ASP A 66 -19.23 1.93 3.51
N VAL A 67 -18.19 1.21 3.11
CA VAL A 67 -16.82 1.72 3.19
C VAL A 67 -16.52 2.61 1.99
N HIS A 68 -16.22 3.88 2.27
CA HIS A 68 -15.86 4.86 1.25
C HIS A 68 -14.40 4.67 0.79
N ILE A 69 -14.22 4.29 -0.47
CA ILE A 69 -12.90 4.11 -1.09
C ILE A 69 -12.71 5.24 -2.12
N SER A 70 -11.73 6.11 -1.86
CA SER A 70 -11.34 7.18 -2.79
C SER A 70 -10.28 6.69 -3.77
N LYS A 71 -9.95 7.53 -4.76
CA LYS A 71 -8.93 7.20 -5.75
C LYS A 71 -7.56 6.91 -5.10
N PRO A 72 -6.88 5.82 -5.47
CA PRO A 72 -5.53 5.52 -5.01
C PRO A 72 -4.54 6.60 -5.42
N GLY A 73 -3.52 6.80 -4.57
CA GLY A 73 -2.43 7.70 -4.90
C GLY A 73 -1.66 7.22 -6.14
N PHE A 74 -1.37 8.14 -7.06
CA PHE A 74 -0.58 7.83 -8.26
C PHE A 74 0.78 8.53 -8.20
N VAL A 75 1.85 7.76 -8.26
CA VAL A 75 3.21 8.29 -8.37
C VAL A 75 3.64 8.19 -9.82
N ALA A 76 3.43 9.28 -10.57
CA ALA A 76 3.68 9.33 -12.02
C ALA A 76 5.16 9.12 -12.39
N ASP A 77 6.09 9.46 -11.50
CA ASP A 77 7.50 9.47 -11.84
C ASP A 77 8.40 8.95 -10.71
N LEU A 78 8.49 7.63 -10.62
CA LEU A 78 9.41 6.95 -9.70
C LEU A 78 10.89 7.23 -10.05
N ARG A 79 11.20 7.63 -11.29
CA ARG A 79 12.58 7.90 -11.73
C ARG A 79 13.08 9.22 -11.14
N ASN A 80 12.23 10.23 -11.07
CA ASN A 80 12.60 11.56 -10.56
C ASN A 80 12.77 11.60 -9.03
N ILE A 81 12.14 10.66 -8.31
CA ILE A 81 12.34 10.51 -6.87
C ILE A 81 13.77 10.05 -6.54
N ARG A 82 14.34 9.13 -7.35
CA ARG A 82 15.70 8.60 -7.12
C ARG A 82 16.80 9.64 -7.40
N ILE A 83 16.61 10.51 -8.39
CA ILE A 83 17.59 11.55 -8.74
C ILE A 83 17.71 12.60 -7.62
N LYS A 84 16.61 12.93 -6.92
CA LYS A 84 16.65 13.85 -5.76
C LYS A 84 17.36 13.27 -4.53
N GLN A 85 17.27 11.95 -4.30
CA GLN A 85 17.96 11.31 -3.15
C GLN A 85 19.48 11.20 -3.32
N HIS A 86 20.02 11.33 -4.54
CA HIS A 86 21.47 11.25 -4.80
C HIS A 86 22.17 12.63 -4.82
N MET A 87 21.46 13.74 -4.64
CA MET A 87 22.03 15.10 -4.65
C MET A 87 22.13 15.72 -3.24
N THR A 88 22.50 14.93 -2.24
CA THR A 88 22.91 15.44 -0.92
C THR A 88 24.13 14.68 -0.41
N THR A 89 25.32 14.94 -0.98
CA THR A 89 26.61 14.72 -0.34
C THR A 89 27.65 15.64 -0.99
N ASP A 90 27.90 16.81 -0.40
CA ASP A 90 29.22 17.28 0.09
C ASP A 90 29.06 18.69 0.75
N SER A 91 28.92 18.80 2.08
CA SER A 91 29.93 19.28 3.07
C SER A 91 29.81 20.81 3.41
N PRO A 92 30.38 21.33 4.53
CA PRO A 92 29.81 21.37 5.88
C PRO A 92 29.59 22.81 6.42
N GLN A 93 28.55 23.06 7.22
CA GLN A 93 28.57 24.10 8.29
C GLN A 93 27.31 24.02 9.17
N GLY A 94 27.50 24.29 10.46
CA GLY A 94 26.62 23.85 11.54
C GLY A 94 25.29 24.59 11.70
N SER A 95 24.38 23.95 12.43
CA SER A 95 23.64 24.52 13.58
C SER A 95 22.58 23.51 14.05
N SER A 96 22.50 23.34 15.36
CA SER A 96 21.63 22.46 16.13
C SER A 96 20.12 22.74 15.99
N SER A 97 19.28 21.71 15.81
CA SER A 97 18.23 21.31 16.79
C SER A 97 17.28 20.21 16.26
N SER A 98 17.26 19.12 17.03
CA SER A 98 16.28 18.05 17.24
C SER A 98 15.12 17.83 16.26
N GLY A 99 15.23 16.78 15.43
CA GLY A 99 14.10 16.06 14.84
C GLY A 99 14.32 14.55 14.97
N THR A 100 13.53 13.87 15.79
CA THR A 100 13.59 12.42 15.98
C THR A 100 12.94 11.70 14.80
N SER A 101 13.72 11.39 13.76
CA SER A 101 13.30 10.47 12.71
C SER A 101 13.72 9.04 13.06
N PHE A 102 12.73 8.20 13.28
CA PHE A 102 12.84 6.75 13.44
C PHE A 102 13.71 6.16 12.31
N ALA A 103 14.87 5.62 12.67
CA ALA A 103 15.68 4.85 11.74
C ALA A 103 15.00 3.50 11.52
N SER A 104 14.41 3.28 10.33
CA SER A 104 14.13 1.94 9.87
C SER A 104 15.47 1.28 9.55
N SER A 105 15.96 0.43 10.44
CA SER A 105 17.16 -0.38 10.23
C SER A 105 17.00 -1.21 8.96
N ILE A 106 17.69 -0.82 7.88
CA ILE A 106 17.93 -1.72 6.76
C ILE A 106 18.96 -2.74 7.27
N TRP A 107 18.50 -3.97 7.49
CA TRP A 107 19.36 -5.10 7.77
C TRP A 107 20.39 -5.23 6.64
N SER A 108 21.66 -5.02 7.01
CA SER A 108 22.77 -5.02 6.06
C SER A 108 23.08 -6.46 5.64
N VAL A 109 22.80 -6.80 4.38
CA VAL A 109 23.13 -8.09 3.73
C VAL A 109 24.64 -8.34 3.54
N LYS A 110 25.51 -7.60 4.26
CA LYS A 110 26.97 -7.64 4.06
C LYS A 110 27.71 -8.68 4.90
N ASN A 111 27.05 -9.71 5.44
CA ASN A 111 27.75 -10.79 6.13
C ASN A 111 27.40 -12.20 5.64
N LEU A 112 27.15 -12.35 4.34
CA LEU A 112 27.19 -13.65 3.68
C LEU A 112 28.25 -13.65 2.57
N ALA A 113 29.51 -13.61 2.99
CA ALA A 113 30.64 -14.09 2.21
C ALA A 113 31.77 -14.50 3.15
N ARG A 114 31.94 -15.84 3.24
CA ARG A 114 33.05 -16.61 3.79
C ARG A 114 33.00 -16.99 5.27
#